data_AF-A0A366FUD8-F1
#
_entry.id   AF-A0A366FUD8-F1
#
_cell.length_a   1.000
_cell.length_b   1.000
_cell.length_c   1.000
_cell.angle_alpha   90.00
_cell.angle_beta   90.00
_cell.angle_gamma   90.00
#
_symmetry.space_group_name_H-M   'P 1'
#
loop_
_entity.id
_entity.type
_entity.pdbx_description
1 polymer ?
#
loop_
_entity_poly.entity_id
_entity_poly.type
_entity_poly.pdbx_seq_one_letter_code
_entity_poly.pdbx_strand_id
1 'polypeptide(L)'
;MAGVAALHANELGVGRVEPIARDLRRILRAAGAKFAFSRIEKKYLAATKVFDTYFDQGENLAVPWNVYWLKPMKLVMTFKLASFVITEEIAKTVWECLTAKSEFTSKKKFVEAASAMLERVHLLPDARSRVIVSGALQWAIENPENFTTHMKGKTHRQGHSPNFVAFNHIMDGLERFSKSWNRPIREIIHDEQEEFQRTLQEWHAIWSKPELKGVQPIIYPGDEPFSVSRGPGSVFRMSTENGSAGLQVIDVVLWLFRRALDGKEIGSDCAALLQFAFKRGLQNDFSFEGVGAFMDEKFGPVFSTPLTAEQQAKAEEKTAEFETHRQKQMQEYAERKTASLASKK
;
A
#
# COMPACT_ATOMS: atom_id res chain seq x y z
N MET A 1 -16.07 11.15 -34.71
CA MET A 1 -14.79 10.65 -34.13
C MET A 1 -13.80 11.80 -34.15
N ALA A 2 -12.96 11.95 -33.12
CA ALA A 2 -12.13 13.15 -32.86
C ALA A 2 -11.02 13.47 -33.88
N GLY A 3 -11.03 12.85 -35.08
CA GLY A 3 -10.07 13.10 -36.15
C GLY A 3 -8.64 12.63 -35.86
N VAL A 4 -8.45 11.74 -34.88
CA VAL A 4 -7.15 11.24 -34.42
C VAL A 4 -7.09 9.71 -34.47
N ALA A 5 -5.88 9.17 -34.65
CA ALA A 5 -5.63 7.73 -34.73
C ALA A 5 -5.74 7.03 -33.35
N ALA A 6 -5.46 7.75 -32.27
CA ALA A 6 -5.66 7.31 -30.89
C ALA A 6 -6.10 8.47 -29.99
N LEU A 7 -6.85 8.15 -28.94
CA LEU A 7 -7.32 9.12 -27.96
C LEU A 7 -6.27 9.35 -26.86
N HIS A 8 -5.45 10.39 -27.03
CA HIS A 8 -4.60 10.92 -25.97
C HIS A 8 -5.28 12.14 -25.32
N ALA A 9 -5.95 11.95 -24.19
CA ALA A 9 -6.81 12.96 -23.59
C ALA A 9 -6.07 14.24 -23.18
N ASN A 10 -4.82 14.10 -22.74
CA ASN A 10 -3.92 15.24 -22.45
C ASN A 10 -3.68 16.11 -23.69
N GLU A 11 -3.48 15.50 -24.86
CA GLU A 11 -3.26 16.22 -26.11
C GLU A 11 -4.57 16.79 -26.67
N LEU A 12 -5.65 16.02 -26.52
CA LEU A 12 -6.98 16.38 -27.01
C LEU A 12 -7.55 17.59 -26.27
N GLY A 13 -7.38 17.63 -24.95
CA GLY A 13 -7.97 18.64 -24.09
C GLY A 13 -9.51 18.55 -24.02
N VAL A 14 -10.12 19.38 -23.17
CA VAL A 14 -11.57 19.31 -22.89
C VAL A 14 -12.38 19.54 -24.17
N GLY A 15 -11.97 20.50 -25.01
CA GLY A 15 -12.70 20.88 -26.22
C GLY A 15 -12.86 19.74 -27.24
N ARG A 16 -11.95 18.75 -27.27
CA ARG A 16 -12.05 17.59 -28.17
C ARG A 16 -12.57 16.32 -27.49
N VAL A 17 -12.40 16.19 -26.18
CA VAL A 17 -12.92 15.05 -25.40
C VAL A 17 -14.42 15.21 -25.13
N GLU A 18 -14.90 16.42 -24.82
CA GLU A 18 -16.30 16.69 -24.49
C GLU A 18 -17.28 16.22 -25.60
N PRO A 19 -17.07 16.54 -26.89
CA PRO A 19 -17.99 16.12 -27.95
C PRO A 19 -18.07 14.59 -28.14
N ILE A 20 -17.02 13.85 -27.77
CA ILE A 20 -16.98 12.38 -27.92
C ILE A 20 -17.38 11.63 -26.64
N ALA A 21 -17.43 12.31 -25.48
CA ALA A 21 -17.65 11.69 -24.18
C ALA A 21 -19.02 10.97 -24.10
N ARG A 22 -20.05 11.53 -24.74
CA ARG A 22 -21.37 10.89 -24.83
C ARG A 22 -21.34 9.55 -25.57
N ASP A 23 -20.64 9.49 -26.69
CA ASP A 23 -20.52 8.29 -27.51
C ASP A 23 -19.63 7.24 -26.83
N LEU A 24 -18.52 7.66 -26.22
CA LEU A 24 -17.69 6.80 -25.37
C LEU A 24 -18.53 6.15 -24.27
N ARG A 25 -19.33 6.94 -23.55
CA ARG A 25 -20.22 6.42 -22.51
C ARG A 25 -21.24 5.41 -23.07
N ARG A 26 -21.76 5.61 -24.28
CA ARG A 26 -22.68 4.66 -24.94
C ARG A 26 -21.97 3.34 -25.24
N ILE A 27 -20.76 3.39 -25.80
CA ILE A 27 -19.94 2.22 -26.12
C ILE A 27 -19.62 1.44 -24.83
N LEU A 28 -19.15 2.13 -23.79
CA LEU A 28 -18.79 1.51 -22.52
C LEU A 28 -19.98 0.86 -21.81
N ARG A 29 -21.16 1.48 -21.92
CA ARG A 29 -22.41 0.89 -21.43
C ARG A 29 -22.76 -0.39 -22.19
N ALA A 30 -22.70 -0.36 -23.52
CA ALA A 30 -23.00 -1.52 -24.35
C ALA A 30 -22.00 -2.67 -24.10
N ALA A 31 -20.73 -2.36 -23.88
CA ALA A 31 -19.69 -3.33 -23.53
C ALA A 31 -19.81 -3.87 -22.08
N GLY A 32 -20.69 -3.30 -21.25
CA GLY A 32 -20.81 -3.69 -19.85
C GLY A 32 -19.58 -3.34 -19.00
N ALA A 33 -18.81 -2.33 -19.41
CA ALA A 33 -17.53 -1.99 -18.80
C ALA A 33 -17.64 -1.73 -17.28
N LYS A 34 -16.60 -2.17 -16.56
CA LYS A 34 -16.37 -1.88 -15.14
C LYS A 34 -14.99 -1.27 -14.97
N PHE A 35 -14.83 -0.56 -13.87
CA PHE A 35 -13.62 0.19 -13.59
C PHE A 35 -13.08 -0.19 -12.20
N ALA A 36 -11.78 -0.07 -12.02
CA ALA A 36 -11.16 -0.11 -10.71
C ALA A 36 -10.23 1.10 -10.61
N PHE A 37 -10.51 1.98 -9.66
CA PHE A 37 -9.75 3.18 -9.38
C PHE A 37 -8.93 2.96 -8.13
N SER A 38 -7.65 3.30 -8.20
CA SER A 38 -6.75 3.32 -7.05
C SER A 38 -6.09 4.69 -6.98
N ARG A 39 -6.34 5.42 -5.90
CA ARG A 39 -5.65 6.65 -5.57
C ARG A 39 -4.59 6.34 -4.52
N ILE A 40 -3.37 6.81 -4.73
CA ILE A 40 -2.28 6.68 -3.76
C ILE A 40 -1.73 8.06 -3.46
N GLU A 41 -1.83 8.47 -2.21
CA GLU A 41 -1.15 9.64 -1.70
C GLU A 41 0.29 9.27 -1.34
N LYS A 42 1.27 9.94 -1.96
CA LYS A 42 2.69 9.66 -1.74
C LYS A 42 3.10 9.82 -0.27
N LYS A 43 2.55 10.80 0.44
CA LYS A 43 2.83 11.04 1.86
C LYS A 43 2.34 9.87 2.73
N TYR A 44 1.12 9.40 2.48
CA TYR A 44 0.59 8.22 3.16
C TYR A 44 1.44 6.99 2.89
N LEU A 45 1.78 6.74 1.61
CA LEU A 45 2.65 5.62 1.26
C LEU A 45 4.04 5.72 1.91
N ALA A 46 4.62 6.92 1.97
CA ALA A 46 5.90 7.11 2.65
C ALA A 46 5.79 6.76 4.15
N ALA A 47 4.72 7.21 4.83
CA ALA A 47 4.49 6.91 6.23
C ALA A 47 4.31 5.40 6.48
N THR A 48 3.55 4.69 5.64
CA THR A 48 3.41 3.24 5.77
C THR A 48 4.73 2.51 5.53
N LYS A 49 5.55 2.97 4.57
CA LYS A 49 6.89 2.43 4.37
C LYS A 49 7.81 2.67 5.57
N VAL A 50 7.78 3.84 6.17
CA VAL A 50 8.51 4.09 7.42
C VAL A 50 8.02 3.13 8.51
N PHE A 51 6.71 3.01 8.70
CA PHE A 51 6.15 2.11 9.72
C PHE A 51 6.60 0.67 9.48
N ASP A 52 6.37 0.10 8.30
CA ASP A 52 6.74 -1.29 8.01
C ASP A 52 8.27 -1.51 8.10
N THR A 53 9.10 -0.51 7.81
CA THR A 53 10.57 -0.64 7.86
C THR A 53 11.11 -0.72 9.29
N TYR A 54 10.55 0.03 10.23
CA TYR A 54 11.07 0.09 11.60
C TYR A 54 10.23 -0.68 12.61
N PHE A 55 8.96 -0.94 12.31
CA PHE A 55 8.00 -1.49 13.26
C PHE A 55 7.53 -2.90 12.92
N ASP A 56 8.08 -3.55 11.90
CA ASP A 56 7.81 -4.97 11.66
C ASP A 56 8.26 -5.80 12.86
N GLN A 57 7.30 -6.38 13.59
CA GLN A 57 7.60 -7.13 14.81
C GLN A 57 8.40 -8.41 14.53
N GLY A 58 8.36 -8.94 13.30
CA GLY A 58 9.20 -10.06 12.88
C GLY A 58 10.69 -9.69 12.79
N GLU A 59 10.99 -8.43 12.50
CA GLU A 59 12.35 -7.91 12.43
C GLU A 59 12.73 -7.07 13.65
N ASN A 60 11.76 -6.47 14.35
CA ASN A 60 11.94 -5.60 15.51
C ASN A 60 11.22 -6.16 16.74
N LEU A 61 11.98 -6.87 17.57
CA LEU A 61 11.48 -7.52 18.78
C LEU A 61 11.02 -6.53 19.86
N ALA A 62 11.41 -5.25 19.75
CA ALA A 62 10.94 -4.23 20.68
C ALA A 62 9.51 -3.75 20.39
N VAL A 63 8.90 -4.15 19.28
CA VAL A 63 7.52 -3.79 18.92
C VAL A 63 6.55 -4.81 19.52
N PRO A 64 5.51 -4.38 20.26
CA PRO A 64 4.46 -5.29 20.71
C PRO A 64 3.71 -5.91 19.53
N TRP A 65 3.40 -7.21 19.61
CA TRP A 65 2.73 -7.96 18.54
C TRP A 65 1.45 -7.28 18.04
N ASN A 66 0.61 -6.82 18.97
CA ASN A 66 -0.66 -6.20 18.65
C ASN A 66 -0.52 -4.84 17.94
N VAL A 67 0.61 -4.15 18.08
CA VAL A 67 0.85 -2.86 17.42
C VAL A 67 1.11 -3.04 15.92
N TYR A 68 1.78 -4.13 15.53
CA TYR A 68 2.08 -4.39 14.12
C TYR A 68 1.00 -5.24 13.44
N TRP A 69 0.56 -6.32 14.08
CA TRP A 69 -0.30 -7.31 13.43
C TRP A 69 -1.79 -6.96 13.45
N LEU A 70 -2.26 -6.14 14.40
CA LEU A 70 -3.64 -5.64 14.37
C LEU A 70 -3.71 -4.38 13.51
N LYS A 71 -4.35 -4.51 12.34
CA LYS A 71 -4.57 -3.40 11.40
C LYS A 71 -5.01 -2.08 12.05
N PRO A 72 -6.05 -2.03 12.93
CA PRO A 72 -6.43 -0.79 13.56
C PRO A 72 -5.30 -0.13 14.37
N MET A 73 -4.50 -0.93 15.08
CA MET A 73 -3.39 -0.41 15.89
C MET A 73 -2.21 0.03 15.00
N LYS A 74 -1.88 -0.74 13.96
CA LYS A 74 -0.89 -0.38 12.94
C LYS A 74 -1.23 0.96 12.29
N LEU A 75 -2.49 1.17 11.91
CA LEU A 75 -2.94 2.40 11.25
C LEU A 75 -2.93 3.60 12.22
N VAL A 76 -3.42 3.43 13.45
CA VAL A 76 -3.33 4.48 14.49
C VAL A 76 -1.88 4.90 14.72
N MET A 77 -0.95 3.95 14.84
CA MET A 77 0.47 4.27 15.04
C MET A 77 1.09 4.92 13.80
N THR A 78 0.77 4.44 12.60
CA THR A 78 1.20 5.06 11.34
C THR A 78 0.76 6.52 11.26
N PHE A 79 -0.50 6.80 11.60
CA PHE A 79 -1.05 8.15 11.57
C PHE A 79 -0.35 9.07 12.58
N LYS A 80 -0.13 8.59 13.81
CA LYS A 80 0.62 9.34 14.82
C LYS A 80 2.05 9.63 14.37
N LEU A 81 2.76 8.65 13.82
CA LEU A 81 4.11 8.87 13.31
C LEU A 81 4.11 9.89 12.17
N ALA A 82 3.18 9.77 11.23
CA ALA A 82 3.06 10.70 10.11
C ALA A 82 2.78 12.14 10.56
N SER A 83 1.93 12.33 11.58
CA SER A 83 1.55 13.65 12.06
C SER A 83 2.60 14.33 12.93
N PHE A 84 3.38 13.57 13.72
CA PHE A 84 4.24 14.16 14.76
C PHE A 84 5.73 13.89 14.54
N VAL A 85 6.10 12.73 14.01
CA VAL A 85 7.49 12.25 13.99
C VAL A 85 8.11 12.36 12.60
N ILE A 86 7.43 11.90 11.56
CA ILE A 86 7.98 11.78 10.21
C ILE A 86 7.93 13.14 9.51
N THR A 87 9.10 13.67 9.15
CA THR A 87 9.24 14.83 8.26
C THR A 87 9.53 14.36 6.83
N GLU A 88 9.49 15.30 5.88
CA GLU A 88 9.85 15.00 4.48
C GLU A 88 11.32 14.55 4.35
N GLU A 89 12.21 15.15 5.13
CA GLU A 89 13.63 14.80 5.18
C GLU A 89 13.83 13.39 5.72
N ILE A 90 13.15 13.03 6.81
CA ILE A 90 13.19 11.67 7.38
C ILE A 90 12.65 10.66 6.35
N ALA A 91 11.50 10.94 5.74
CA ALA A 91 10.90 10.08 4.73
C ALA A 91 11.85 9.88 3.54
N LYS A 92 12.56 10.93 3.12
CA LYS A 92 13.58 10.85 2.07
C LYS A 92 14.77 9.99 2.47
N THR A 93 15.29 10.14 3.70
CA THR A 93 16.38 9.29 4.22
C THR A 93 15.97 7.81 4.26
N VAL A 94 14.73 7.52 4.66
CA VAL A 94 14.19 6.15 4.62
C VAL A 94 14.06 5.64 3.18
N TRP A 95 13.63 6.49 2.24
CA TRP A 95 13.59 6.12 0.83
C TRP A 95 14.98 5.81 0.26
N GLU A 96 15.99 6.60 0.62
CA GLU A 96 17.39 6.34 0.27
C GLU A 96 17.91 5.03 0.87
N CYS A 97 17.48 4.66 2.07
CA CYS A 97 17.76 3.36 2.69
C CYS A 97 17.21 2.20 1.84
N LEU A 98 15.92 2.25 1.49
CA LEU A 98 15.22 1.16 0.77
C LEU A 98 15.68 1.01 -0.68
N THR A 99 16.16 2.10 -1.30
CA THR A 99 16.58 2.10 -2.70
C THR A 99 18.10 2.03 -2.89
N ALA A 100 18.86 2.01 -1.79
CA ALA A 100 20.32 1.99 -1.78
C ALA A 100 20.90 0.88 -2.69
N LYS A 101 22.02 1.19 -3.35
CA LYS A 101 22.71 0.23 -4.22
C LYS A 101 23.51 -0.82 -3.44
N SER A 102 23.93 -0.49 -2.21
CA SER A 102 24.69 -1.37 -1.33
C SER A 102 24.02 -1.49 0.03
N GLU A 103 24.22 -2.64 0.66
CA GLU A 103 23.75 -2.92 2.01
C GLU A 103 24.36 -1.96 3.04
N PHE A 104 25.66 -1.64 2.89
CA PHE A 104 26.33 -0.67 3.76
C PHE A 104 25.63 0.70 3.77
N THR A 105 25.32 1.25 2.59
CA THR A 105 24.62 2.53 2.48
C THR A 105 23.19 2.43 3.00
N SER A 106 22.50 1.31 2.71
CA SER A 106 21.16 1.05 3.24
C SER A 106 21.15 1.09 4.76
N LYS A 107 22.06 0.36 5.42
CA LYS A 107 22.18 0.31 6.89
C LYS A 107 22.56 1.66 7.48
N LYS A 108 23.49 2.39 6.87
CA LYS A 108 23.83 3.75 7.32
C LYS A 108 22.60 4.65 7.33
N LYS A 109 21.82 4.65 6.24
CA LYS A 109 20.61 5.48 6.12
C LYS A 109 19.47 5.02 7.03
N PHE A 110 19.36 3.71 7.27
CA PHE A 110 18.44 3.14 8.24
C PHE A 110 18.69 3.69 9.66
N VAL A 111 19.94 3.64 10.13
CA VAL A 111 20.30 4.16 11.46
C VAL A 111 20.16 5.68 11.52
N GLU A 112 20.56 6.40 10.47
CA GLU A 112 20.42 7.86 10.37
C GLU A 112 18.95 8.31 10.54
N ALA A 113 18.02 7.67 9.83
CA ALA A 113 16.61 7.97 9.94
C ALA A 113 16.00 7.53 11.29
N ALA A 114 16.42 6.38 11.85
CA ALA A 114 15.98 5.95 13.18
C ALA A 114 16.34 6.98 14.26
N SER A 115 17.58 7.47 14.26
CA SER A 115 18.05 8.50 15.20
C SER A 115 17.28 9.82 15.03
N ALA A 116 17.08 10.28 13.79
CA ALA A 116 16.32 11.50 13.52
C ALA A 116 14.85 11.40 13.96
N MET A 117 14.23 10.23 13.81
CA MET A 117 12.89 9.98 14.35
C MET A 117 12.88 9.96 15.88
N LEU A 118 13.91 9.36 16.50
CA LEU A 118 14.00 9.22 17.96
C LEU A 118 14.01 10.59 18.66
N GLU A 119 14.72 11.57 18.08
CA GLU A 119 14.75 12.96 18.56
C GLU A 119 13.37 13.62 18.60
N ARG A 120 12.42 13.14 17.78
CA ARG A 120 11.08 13.73 17.63
C ARG A 120 9.99 12.99 18.39
N VAL A 121 10.32 11.86 19.05
CA VAL A 121 9.32 11.03 19.74
C VAL A 121 8.57 11.79 20.84
N HIS A 122 9.22 12.78 21.46
CA HIS A 122 8.59 13.64 22.47
C HIS A 122 7.37 14.42 21.95
N LEU A 123 7.24 14.59 20.63
CA LEU A 123 6.10 15.26 20.00
C LEU A 123 4.84 14.39 19.91
N LEU A 124 4.95 13.07 20.14
CA LEU A 124 3.78 12.19 20.14
C LEU A 124 2.82 12.54 21.29
N PRO A 125 1.50 12.50 21.07
CA PRO A 125 0.52 13.00 22.02
C PRO A 125 0.43 12.12 23.29
N ASP A 126 0.47 10.79 23.17
CA ASP A 126 0.27 9.87 24.29
C ASP A 126 1.55 9.16 24.77
N ALA A 127 1.60 8.92 26.08
CA ALA A 127 2.77 8.33 26.75
C ALA A 127 3.09 6.92 26.27
N ARG A 128 2.07 6.08 26.01
CA ARG A 128 2.30 4.69 25.58
C ARG A 128 2.93 4.64 24.19
N SER A 129 2.48 5.47 23.26
CA SER A 129 3.09 5.57 21.93
C SER A 129 4.53 6.07 22.03
N ARG A 130 4.84 7.02 22.92
CA ARG A 130 6.23 7.43 23.18
C ARG A 130 7.10 6.26 23.61
N VAL A 131 6.64 5.45 24.58
CA VAL A 131 7.40 4.27 25.04
C VAL A 131 7.62 3.26 23.91
N ILE A 132 6.57 2.92 23.16
CA ILE A 132 6.66 1.93 22.07
C ILE A 132 7.59 2.42 20.97
N VAL A 133 7.41 3.67 20.52
CA VAL A 133 8.17 4.26 19.43
C VAL A 133 9.63 4.44 19.82
N SER A 134 9.92 4.97 21.03
CA SER A 134 11.29 5.05 21.53
C SER A 134 11.95 3.68 21.59
N GLY A 135 11.27 2.67 22.14
CA GLY A 135 11.80 1.31 22.25
C GLY A 135 12.10 0.69 20.88
N ALA A 136 11.18 0.81 19.93
CA ALA A 136 11.35 0.30 18.58
C ALA A 136 12.53 0.96 17.85
N LEU A 137 12.64 2.29 17.91
CA LEU A 137 13.71 3.03 17.25
C LEU A 137 15.08 2.78 17.90
N GLN A 138 15.14 2.74 19.23
CA GLN A 138 16.37 2.42 19.96
C GLN A 138 16.88 1.02 19.59
N TRP A 139 15.97 0.05 19.58
CA TRP A 139 16.30 -1.31 19.19
C TRP A 139 16.80 -1.40 17.74
N ALA A 140 16.20 -0.61 16.84
CA ALA A 140 16.63 -0.52 15.44
C ALA A 140 18.05 0.04 15.28
N ILE A 141 18.42 1.02 16.10
CA ILE A 141 19.77 1.62 16.12
C ILE A 141 20.80 0.60 16.65
N GLU A 142 20.45 -0.19 17.66
CA GLU A 142 21.35 -1.13 18.32
C GLU A 142 21.50 -2.48 17.59
N ASN A 143 20.50 -2.85 16.79
CA ASN A 143 20.42 -4.14 16.10
C ASN A 143 20.10 -3.97 14.61
N PRO A 144 20.78 -3.07 13.88
CA PRO A 144 20.47 -2.80 12.48
C PRO A 144 20.63 -4.04 11.61
N GLU A 145 21.49 -4.99 11.98
CA GLU A 145 21.69 -6.27 11.28
C GLU A 145 20.46 -7.18 11.26
N ASN A 146 19.48 -6.98 12.16
CA ASN A 146 18.29 -7.84 12.21
C ASN A 146 17.23 -7.48 11.18
N PHE A 147 17.37 -6.34 10.50
CA PHE A 147 16.41 -5.86 9.52
C PHE A 147 16.81 -6.21 8.09
N THR A 148 15.84 -6.52 7.24
CA THR A 148 16.07 -6.71 5.81
C THR A 148 15.88 -5.38 5.09
N THR A 149 16.91 -4.52 5.16
CA THR A 149 16.83 -3.14 4.62
C THR A 149 17.28 -3.01 3.17
N HIS A 150 17.94 -4.03 2.62
CA HIS A 150 18.53 -4.00 1.28
C HIS A 150 18.10 -5.19 0.43
N MET A 151 17.74 -4.92 -0.83
CA MET A 151 17.49 -5.94 -1.85
C MET A 151 18.53 -5.83 -2.97
N LYS A 152 19.22 -6.93 -3.27
CA LYS A 152 20.31 -6.96 -4.28
C LYS A 152 19.82 -6.66 -5.71
N GLY A 153 18.60 -7.07 -6.07
CA GLY A 153 18.04 -6.86 -7.42
C GLY A 153 17.42 -5.47 -7.63
N LYS A 154 17.72 -4.82 -8.77
CA LYS A 154 17.09 -3.53 -9.17
C LYS A 154 15.57 -3.65 -9.26
N THR A 155 15.06 -4.75 -9.81
CA THR A 155 13.63 -5.07 -9.97
C THR A 155 12.91 -5.14 -8.62
N HIS A 156 13.55 -5.72 -7.60
CA HIS A 156 12.98 -5.83 -6.26
C HIS A 156 12.95 -4.49 -5.52
N ARG A 157 13.95 -3.62 -5.72
CA ARG A 157 13.95 -2.25 -5.19
C ARG A 157 12.79 -1.39 -5.73
N GLN A 158 12.35 -1.64 -6.96
CA GLN A 158 11.16 -0.99 -7.53
C GLN A 158 9.83 -1.47 -6.93
N GLY A 159 9.85 -2.58 -6.16
CA GLY A 159 8.67 -3.06 -5.42
C GLY A 159 8.18 -2.10 -4.34
N HIS A 160 8.97 -1.11 -3.95
CA HIS A 160 8.53 -0.05 -3.03
C HIS A 160 7.83 1.12 -3.74
N SER A 161 7.82 1.14 -5.08
CA SER A 161 7.25 2.26 -5.85
C SER A 161 5.73 2.38 -5.72
N PRO A 162 5.18 3.60 -5.80
CA PRO A 162 3.73 3.80 -5.83
C PRO A 162 3.03 3.00 -6.93
N ASN A 163 3.65 2.89 -8.11
CA ASN A 163 3.09 2.16 -9.25
C ASN A 163 2.94 0.66 -8.94
N PHE A 164 3.92 0.06 -8.28
CA PHE A 164 3.82 -1.35 -7.87
C PHE A 164 2.74 -1.58 -6.81
N VAL A 165 2.62 -0.67 -5.84
CA VAL A 165 1.54 -0.73 -4.84
C VAL A 165 0.17 -0.57 -5.50
N ALA A 166 0.04 0.36 -6.46
CA ALA A 166 -1.18 0.53 -7.24
C ALA A 166 -1.54 -0.74 -8.03
N PHE A 167 -0.55 -1.35 -8.68
CA PHE A 167 -0.75 -2.58 -9.44
C PHE A 167 -1.31 -3.71 -8.57
N ASN A 168 -0.79 -3.90 -7.36
CA ASN A 168 -1.35 -4.86 -6.40
C ASN A 168 -2.84 -4.59 -6.16
N HIS A 169 -3.23 -3.36 -5.86
CA HIS A 169 -4.63 -3.05 -5.57
C HIS A 169 -5.55 -3.17 -6.79
N ILE A 170 -5.05 -2.89 -7.99
CA ILE A 170 -5.80 -3.09 -9.23
C ILE A 170 -6.04 -4.58 -9.47
N MET A 171 -5.04 -5.44 -9.22
CA MET A 171 -5.19 -6.89 -9.32
C MET A 171 -6.25 -7.43 -8.34
N ASP A 172 -6.33 -6.89 -7.12
CA ASP A 172 -7.41 -7.23 -6.17
C ASP A 172 -8.79 -6.82 -6.70
N GLY A 173 -8.89 -5.65 -7.33
CA GLY A 173 -10.11 -5.21 -8.00
C GLY A 173 -10.54 -6.16 -9.13
N LEU A 174 -9.58 -6.59 -9.97
CA LEU A 174 -9.84 -7.56 -11.04
C LEU A 174 -10.32 -8.91 -10.48
N GLU A 175 -9.69 -9.41 -9.43
CA GLU A 175 -10.07 -10.65 -8.78
C GLU A 175 -11.48 -10.57 -8.17
N ARG A 176 -11.83 -9.43 -7.54
CA ARG A 176 -13.19 -9.16 -7.04
C ARG A 176 -14.22 -9.21 -8.18
N PHE A 177 -13.92 -8.60 -9.32
CA PHE A 177 -14.78 -8.67 -10.48
C PHE A 177 -14.92 -10.09 -11.03
N SER A 178 -13.80 -10.80 -11.18
CA SER A 178 -13.75 -12.19 -11.63
C SER A 178 -14.65 -13.10 -10.79
N LYS A 179 -14.54 -13.00 -9.46
CA LYS A 179 -15.39 -13.71 -8.50
C LYS A 179 -16.86 -13.31 -8.61
N SER A 180 -17.16 -12.01 -8.67
CA SER A 180 -18.54 -11.51 -8.77
C SER A 180 -19.26 -11.96 -10.05
N TRP A 181 -18.50 -12.19 -11.12
CA TRP A 181 -19.03 -12.64 -12.41
C TRP A 181 -18.98 -14.13 -12.62
N ASN A 182 -18.32 -14.86 -11.71
CA ASN A 182 -17.97 -16.26 -11.91
C ASN A 182 -17.28 -16.49 -13.27
N ARG A 183 -16.34 -15.60 -13.64
CA ARG A 183 -15.61 -15.64 -14.91
C ARG A 183 -14.12 -15.45 -14.67
N PRO A 184 -13.25 -16.36 -15.17
CA PRO A 184 -11.81 -16.22 -14.97
C PRO A 184 -11.26 -15.03 -15.75
N ILE A 185 -10.21 -14.41 -15.21
CA ILE A 185 -9.43 -13.40 -15.92
C ILE A 185 -8.66 -14.12 -17.02
N ARG A 186 -8.94 -13.79 -18.28
CA ARG A 186 -8.24 -14.41 -19.44
C ARG A 186 -6.97 -13.66 -19.78
N GLU A 187 -7.05 -12.33 -19.84
CA GLU A 187 -5.98 -11.48 -20.32
C GLU A 187 -5.98 -10.17 -19.53
N ILE A 188 -4.78 -9.68 -19.25
CA ILE A 188 -4.51 -8.37 -18.66
C ILE A 188 -3.61 -7.63 -19.65
N ILE A 189 -4.11 -6.50 -20.13
CA ILE A 189 -3.36 -5.59 -21.00
C ILE A 189 -2.97 -4.39 -20.16
N HIS A 190 -1.67 -4.14 -20.05
CA HIS A 190 -1.12 -3.00 -19.33
C HIS A 190 -0.49 -2.02 -20.31
N ASP A 191 -0.55 -0.73 -19.99
CA ASP A 191 0.12 0.31 -20.77
C ASP A 191 1.64 0.17 -20.69
N GLU A 192 2.35 0.51 -21.77
CA GLU A 192 3.79 0.37 -21.81
C GLU A 192 4.49 1.30 -20.81
N GLN A 193 5.23 0.72 -19.88
CA GLN A 193 6.07 1.44 -18.93
C GLN A 193 7.44 0.79 -18.86
N GLU A 194 8.40 1.32 -19.61
CA GLU A 194 9.76 0.75 -19.76
C GLU A 194 10.44 0.48 -18.40
N GLU A 195 10.23 1.36 -17.42
CA GLU A 195 10.87 1.24 -16.11
C GLU A 195 10.31 0.10 -15.25
N PHE A 196 9.06 -0.33 -15.46
CA PHE A 196 8.36 -1.27 -14.57
C PHE A 196 7.91 -2.56 -15.25
N GLN A 197 7.99 -2.64 -16.58
CA GLN A 197 7.49 -3.78 -17.36
C GLN A 197 7.95 -5.13 -16.82
N ARG A 198 9.27 -5.29 -16.62
CA ARG A 198 9.84 -6.55 -16.11
C ARG A 198 9.33 -6.91 -14.72
N THR A 199 9.25 -5.91 -13.82
CA THR A 199 8.74 -6.08 -12.46
C THR A 199 7.29 -6.57 -12.48
N LEU A 200 6.42 -5.92 -13.27
CA LEU A 200 5.01 -6.29 -13.36
C LEU A 200 4.81 -7.69 -13.95
N GLN A 201 5.60 -8.05 -14.98
CA GLN A 201 5.58 -9.38 -15.58
C GLN A 201 6.01 -10.48 -14.59
N GLU A 202 7.11 -10.26 -13.87
CA GLU A 202 7.62 -11.21 -12.86
C GLU A 202 6.58 -11.44 -11.75
N TRP A 203 5.95 -10.37 -11.25
CA TRP A 203 4.94 -10.48 -10.20
C TRP A 203 3.63 -11.11 -10.68
N HIS A 204 3.16 -10.75 -11.88
CA HIS A 204 2.01 -11.43 -12.49
C HIS A 204 2.28 -12.93 -12.64
N ALA A 205 3.46 -13.33 -13.11
CA ALA A 205 3.83 -14.74 -13.25
C ALA A 205 3.86 -15.50 -11.92
N ILE A 206 4.09 -14.81 -10.79
CA ILE A 206 4.03 -15.41 -9.46
C ILE A 206 2.57 -15.60 -9.03
N TRP A 207 1.72 -14.59 -9.16
CA TRP A 207 0.33 -14.62 -8.65
C TRP A 207 -0.66 -15.36 -9.54
N SER A 208 -0.37 -15.46 -10.84
CA SER A 208 -1.23 -16.10 -11.84
C SER A 208 -0.91 -17.58 -12.06
N LYS A 209 -0.02 -18.16 -11.24
CA LYS A 209 0.30 -19.60 -11.27
C LYS A 209 -0.98 -20.45 -11.17
N PRO A 210 -1.22 -21.40 -12.09
CA PRO A 210 -2.40 -22.25 -12.06
C PRO A 210 -2.56 -23.02 -10.74
N GLU A 211 -1.44 -23.36 -10.09
CA GLU A 211 -1.40 -24.08 -8.81
C GLU A 211 -1.96 -23.26 -7.66
N LEU A 212 -2.00 -21.93 -7.79
CA LEU A 212 -2.58 -21.06 -6.78
C LEU A 212 -4.12 -21.03 -6.83
N LYS A 213 -4.75 -21.70 -7.81
CA LYS A 213 -6.21 -21.76 -7.91
C LYS A 213 -6.79 -22.50 -6.71
N GLY A 214 -7.66 -21.82 -5.95
CA GLY A 214 -8.32 -22.40 -4.78
C GLY A 214 -7.47 -22.48 -3.51
N VAL A 215 -6.27 -21.90 -3.52
CA VAL A 215 -5.48 -21.73 -2.29
C VAL A 215 -6.25 -20.85 -1.32
N GLN A 216 -6.34 -21.31 -0.06
CA GLN A 216 -7.05 -20.59 1.00
C GLN A 216 -6.38 -19.24 1.26
N PRO A 217 -7.17 -18.16 1.45
CA PRO A 217 -6.62 -16.86 1.75
C PRO A 217 -5.96 -16.87 3.14
N ILE A 218 -4.93 -16.05 3.29
CA ILE A 218 -4.28 -15.80 4.56
C ILE A 218 -5.20 -14.89 5.37
N ILE A 219 -5.53 -15.30 6.60
CA ILE A 219 -6.38 -14.51 7.49
C ILE A 219 -5.48 -13.85 8.54
N TYR A 220 -5.36 -12.53 8.45
CA TYR A 220 -4.71 -11.75 9.48
C TYR A 220 -5.73 -11.30 10.54
N PRO A 221 -5.35 -11.30 11.83
CA PRO A 221 -6.25 -10.84 12.89
C PRO A 221 -6.75 -9.40 12.67
N GLY A 222 -8.07 -9.26 12.52
CA GLY A 222 -8.71 -7.96 12.30
C GLY A 222 -8.63 -7.42 10.86
N ASP A 223 -8.20 -8.22 9.89
CA ASP A 223 -8.18 -7.83 8.46
C ASP A 223 -9.09 -8.72 7.59
N GLU A 224 -9.33 -8.27 6.35
CA GLU A 224 -9.96 -9.09 5.33
C GLU A 224 -9.02 -10.21 4.87
N PRO A 225 -9.54 -11.41 4.51
CA PRO A 225 -8.72 -12.49 3.99
C PRO A 225 -7.90 -12.05 2.76
N PHE A 226 -6.58 -12.23 2.83
CA PHE A 226 -5.66 -11.90 1.76
C PHE A 226 -5.44 -13.09 0.83
N SER A 227 -5.82 -12.94 -0.44
CA SER A 227 -5.57 -13.96 -1.47
C SER A 227 -4.21 -13.74 -2.13
N VAL A 228 -3.36 -14.78 -2.05
CA VAL A 228 -2.08 -14.82 -2.78
C VAL A 228 -2.29 -15.09 -4.28
N SER A 229 -3.38 -15.80 -4.62
CA SER A 229 -3.79 -16.10 -5.99
C SER A 229 -4.52 -14.94 -6.62
N ARG A 230 -4.07 -14.47 -7.79
CA ARG A 230 -4.69 -13.37 -8.54
C ARG A 230 -4.68 -13.66 -10.03
N GLY A 231 -5.87 -13.86 -10.60
CA GLY A 231 -6.03 -14.22 -12.01
C GLY A 231 -5.25 -15.49 -12.42
N PRO A 232 -5.42 -16.63 -11.74
CA PRO A 232 -4.72 -17.87 -12.08
C PRO A 232 -5.00 -18.29 -13.54
N GLY A 233 -3.92 -18.52 -14.30
CA GLY A 233 -3.97 -18.88 -15.72
C GLY A 233 -4.20 -17.71 -16.68
N SER A 234 -4.22 -16.47 -16.19
CA SER A 234 -4.33 -15.29 -17.06
C SER A 234 -3.04 -15.00 -17.83
N VAL A 235 -3.17 -14.38 -19.00
CA VAL A 235 -2.03 -13.86 -19.79
C VAL A 235 -1.83 -12.38 -19.46
N PHE A 236 -0.58 -11.95 -19.37
CA PHE A 236 -0.22 -10.53 -19.17
C PHE A 236 0.61 -10.03 -20.34
N ARG A 237 0.14 -8.97 -20.99
CA ARG A 237 0.87 -8.32 -22.09
C ARG A 237 0.88 -6.81 -21.96
N MET A 238 1.93 -6.22 -22.50
CA MET A 238 2.03 -4.78 -22.68
C MET A 238 1.44 -4.39 -24.03
N SER A 239 0.90 -3.18 -24.12
CA SER A 239 0.43 -2.58 -25.36
C SER A 239 0.53 -1.07 -25.24
N THR A 240 0.74 -0.39 -26.35
CA THR A 240 0.51 1.05 -26.45
C THR A 240 -0.98 1.34 -26.63
N GLU A 241 -1.36 2.60 -26.45
CA GLU A 241 -2.71 3.10 -26.70
C GLU A 241 -3.20 2.85 -28.14
N ASN A 242 -2.30 2.87 -29.13
CA ASN A 242 -2.62 2.51 -30.51
C ASN A 242 -3.06 1.04 -30.66
N GLY A 243 -2.59 0.15 -29.79
CA GLY A 243 -2.88 -1.28 -29.81
C GLY A 243 -4.06 -1.72 -28.94
N SER A 244 -4.69 -0.80 -28.19
CA SER A 244 -5.77 -1.13 -27.26
C SER A 244 -6.77 0.01 -27.06
N ALA A 245 -8.00 -0.21 -27.57
CA ALA A 245 -9.12 0.68 -27.28
C ALA A 245 -9.43 0.79 -25.77
N GLY A 246 -9.12 -0.26 -25.00
CA GLY A 246 -9.26 -0.23 -23.54
C GLY A 246 -8.29 0.76 -22.88
N LEU A 247 -7.03 0.82 -23.34
CA LEU A 247 -6.05 1.77 -22.82
C LEU A 247 -6.42 3.21 -23.14
N GLN A 248 -6.88 3.48 -24.37
CA GLN A 248 -7.39 4.80 -24.76
C GLN A 248 -8.56 5.28 -23.88
N VAL A 249 -9.50 4.38 -23.56
CA VAL A 249 -10.59 4.70 -22.64
C VAL A 249 -10.07 5.00 -21.24
N ILE A 250 -9.11 4.19 -20.75
CA ILE A 250 -8.52 4.37 -19.43
C ILE A 250 -7.79 5.72 -19.35
N ASP A 251 -7.01 6.09 -20.36
CA ASP A 251 -6.34 7.40 -20.44
C ASP A 251 -7.35 8.55 -20.30
N VAL A 252 -8.41 8.54 -21.11
CA VAL A 252 -9.49 9.55 -21.04
C VAL A 252 -10.09 9.63 -19.64
N VAL A 253 -10.44 8.49 -19.05
CA VAL A 253 -11.09 8.47 -17.72
C VAL A 253 -10.12 8.91 -16.62
N LEU A 254 -8.86 8.48 -16.65
CA LEU A 254 -7.83 8.90 -15.69
C LEU A 254 -7.52 10.39 -15.80
N TRP A 255 -7.45 10.91 -17.03
CA TRP A 255 -7.24 12.31 -17.30
C TRP A 255 -8.37 13.18 -16.76
N LEU A 256 -9.63 12.79 -17.03
CA LEU A 256 -10.81 13.46 -16.48
C LEU A 256 -10.83 13.42 -14.97
N PHE A 257 -10.52 12.26 -14.38
CA PHE A 257 -10.41 12.11 -12.93
C PHE A 257 -9.37 13.07 -12.34
N ARG A 258 -8.18 13.13 -12.94
CA ARG A 258 -7.12 14.02 -12.45
C ARG A 258 -7.52 15.49 -12.53
N ARG A 259 -8.15 15.91 -13.63
CA ARG A 259 -8.65 17.28 -13.76
C ARG A 259 -9.73 17.62 -12.73
N ALA A 260 -10.65 16.70 -12.48
CA ALA A 260 -11.68 16.88 -11.47
C ALA A 260 -11.07 17.02 -10.06
N LEU A 261 -10.06 16.21 -9.72
CA LEU A 261 -9.32 16.34 -8.46
C LEU A 261 -8.57 17.66 -8.35
N ASP A 262 -8.01 18.16 -9.45
CA ASP A 262 -7.34 19.46 -9.51
C ASP A 262 -8.34 20.66 -9.48
N GLY A 263 -9.65 20.41 -9.36
CA GLY A 263 -10.68 21.46 -9.37
C GLY A 263 -10.87 22.14 -10.73
N LYS A 264 -10.38 21.53 -11.81
CA LYS A 264 -10.45 22.09 -13.17
C LYS A 264 -11.77 21.73 -13.83
N GLU A 265 -12.27 22.61 -14.69
CA GLU A 265 -13.46 22.33 -15.50
C GLU A 265 -13.20 21.17 -16.47
N ILE A 266 -14.19 20.28 -16.59
CA ILE A 266 -14.15 19.11 -17.47
C ILE A 266 -15.29 19.05 -18.48
N GLY A 267 -16.32 19.89 -18.38
CA GLY A 267 -17.52 19.81 -19.22
C GLY A 267 -18.58 18.82 -18.69
N SER A 268 -19.80 18.94 -19.21
CA SER A 268 -20.99 18.22 -18.74
C SER A 268 -21.03 16.75 -19.17
N ASP A 269 -20.69 16.46 -20.43
CA ASP A 269 -20.69 15.10 -20.97
C ASP A 269 -19.48 14.31 -20.45
N CYS A 270 -18.32 14.96 -20.31
CA CYS A 270 -17.17 14.39 -19.62
C CYS A 270 -17.48 14.10 -18.14
N ALA A 271 -18.15 15.01 -17.43
CA ALA A 271 -18.60 14.75 -16.06
C ALA A 271 -19.55 13.55 -16.00
N ALA A 272 -20.48 13.43 -16.96
CA ALA A 272 -21.38 12.28 -17.06
C ALA A 272 -20.65 10.96 -17.39
N LEU A 273 -19.57 11.02 -18.18
CA LEU A 273 -18.68 9.87 -18.45
C LEU A 273 -17.91 9.46 -17.18
N LEU A 274 -17.30 10.41 -16.48
CA LEU A 274 -16.56 10.16 -15.24
C LEU A 274 -17.49 9.59 -14.15
N GLN A 275 -18.67 10.17 -13.96
CA GLN A 275 -19.68 9.64 -13.05
C GLN A 275 -20.15 8.23 -13.42
N PHE A 276 -20.29 7.95 -14.73
CA PHE A 276 -20.60 6.60 -15.19
C PHE A 276 -19.51 5.60 -14.78
N ALA A 277 -18.24 5.97 -14.93
CA ALA A 277 -17.12 5.13 -14.55
C ALA A 277 -17.10 4.88 -13.03
N PHE A 278 -17.30 5.92 -12.21
CA PHE A 278 -17.34 5.80 -10.75
C PHE A 278 -18.51 4.97 -10.23
N LYS A 279 -19.72 5.17 -10.78
CA LYS A 279 -20.91 4.38 -10.39
C LYS A 279 -20.78 2.89 -10.73
N ARG A 280 -19.88 2.54 -11.65
CA ARG A 280 -19.62 1.15 -12.06
C ARG A 280 -18.21 0.70 -11.65
N GLY A 281 -17.54 1.48 -10.82
CA GLY A 281 -16.16 1.28 -10.45
C GLY A 281 -16.00 0.81 -9.01
N LEU A 282 -14.99 -0.01 -8.76
CA LEU A 282 -14.42 -0.17 -7.42
C LEU A 282 -13.47 0.99 -7.19
N GLN A 283 -13.47 1.56 -5.98
CA GLN A 283 -12.61 2.68 -5.63
C GLN A 283 -11.81 2.29 -4.38
N ASN A 284 -10.49 2.45 -4.45
CA ASN A 284 -9.59 2.33 -3.32
C ASN A 284 -8.85 3.66 -3.14
N ASP A 285 -8.99 4.30 -1.98
CA ASP A 285 -8.29 5.54 -1.66
C ASP A 285 -7.24 5.29 -0.57
N PHE A 286 -5.97 5.24 -0.99
CA PHE A 286 -4.79 5.12 -0.12
C PHE A 286 -4.22 6.51 0.15
N SER A 287 -5.03 7.34 0.77
CA SER A 287 -4.65 8.62 1.37
C SER A 287 -4.91 8.58 2.87
N PHE A 288 -4.35 9.56 3.60
CA PHE A 288 -4.71 9.71 5.01
C PHE A 288 -6.21 9.92 5.20
N GLU A 289 -6.84 10.68 4.30
CA GLU A 289 -8.28 10.93 4.31
C GLU A 289 -9.07 9.64 4.03
N GLY A 290 -8.76 8.95 2.94
CA GLY A 290 -9.47 7.73 2.54
C GLY A 290 -9.34 6.59 3.55
N VAL A 291 -8.13 6.37 4.06
CA VAL A 291 -7.87 5.34 5.09
C VAL A 291 -8.43 5.75 6.45
N GLY A 292 -8.39 7.04 6.78
CA GLY A 292 -9.00 7.60 7.99
C GLY A 292 -10.52 7.38 8.00
N ALA A 293 -11.20 7.72 6.90
CA ALA A 293 -12.63 7.48 6.76
C ALA A 293 -13.00 5.99 6.88
N PHE A 294 -12.22 5.10 6.27
CA PHE A 294 -12.38 3.66 6.43
C PHE A 294 -12.21 3.21 7.90
N MET A 295 -11.20 3.75 8.58
CA MET A 295 -10.95 3.46 10.00
C MET A 295 -12.13 3.89 10.87
N ASP A 296 -12.67 5.08 10.65
CA ASP A 296 -13.81 5.62 11.38
C ASP A 296 -15.08 4.80 11.11
N GLU A 297 -15.35 4.45 9.85
CA GLU A 297 -16.52 3.64 9.48
C GLU A 297 -16.46 2.24 10.09
N LYS A 298 -15.31 1.56 9.97
CA LYS A 298 -15.19 0.14 10.34
C LYS A 298 -14.91 -0.06 11.83
N PHE A 299 -14.09 0.80 12.43
CA PHE A 299 -13.59 0.62 13.79
C PHE A 299 -14.02 1.75 14.74
N GLY A 300 -14.55 2.87 14.24
CA GLY A 300 -15.09 3.95 15.06
C GLY A 300 -16.07 3.47 16.12
N PRO A 301 -17.10 2.66 15.79
CA PRO A 301 -18.01 2.10 16.78
C PRO A 301 -17.31 1.27 17.86
N VAL A 302 -16.28 0.52 17.49
CA VAL A 302 -15.49 -0.31 18.43
C VAL A 302 -14.69 0.58 19.39
N PHE A 303 -14.12 1.67 18.89
CA PHE A 303 -13.32 2.59 19.71
C PHE A 303 -14.17 3.53 20.59
N SER A 304 -15.39 3.86 20.16
CA SER A 304 -16.27 4.76 20.90
C SER A 304 -17.15 4.05 21.92
N THR A 305 -17.35 2.74 21.80
CA THR A 305 -18.19 1.97 22.72
C THR A 305 -17.47 1.78 24.06
N PRO A 306 -18.04 2.23 25.19
CA PRO A 306 -17.46 1.97 26.50
C PRO A 306 -17.30 0.47 26.76
N LEU A 307 -16.12 0.07 27.21
CA LEU A 307 -15.85 -1.32 27.57
C LEU A 307 -16.57 -1.66 28.89
N THR A 308 -17.15 -2.86 28.96
CA THR A 308 -17.60 -3.40 30.25
C THR A 308 -16.39 -3.69 31.15
N ALA A 309 -16.60 -3.79 32.47
CA ALA A 309 -15.52 -4.13 33.40
C ALA A 309 -14.82 -5.46 33.05
N GLU A 310 -15.58 -6.45 32.56
CA GLU A 310 -15.03 -7.73 32.09
C GLU A 310 -14.17 -7.56 30.83
N GLN A 311 -14.64 -6.77 29.85
CA GLN A 311 -13.88 -6.48 28.63
C GLN A 311 -12.60 -5.71 28.94
N GLN A 312 -12.66 -4.75 29.86
CA GLN A 312 -11.51 -3.98 30.33
C GLN A 312 -10.48 -4.90 31.00
N ALA A 313 -10.89 -5.74 31.95
CA ALA A 313 -10.01 -6.69 32.62
C ALA A 313 -9.34 -7.66 31.62
N LYS A 314 -10.10 -8.16 30.65
CA LYS A 314 -9.58 -9.04 29.59
C LYS A 314 -8.60 -8.31 28.66
N ALA A 315 -8.85 -7.04 28.35
CA ALA A 315 -7.95 -6.23 27.54
C ALA A 315 -6.62 -5.97 28.26
N GLU A 316 -6.67 -5.69 29.57
CA GLU A 316 -5.49 -5.53 30.43
C GLU A 316 -4.68 -6.82 30.51
N GLU A 317 -5.32 -7.96 30.74
CA GLU A 317 -4.69 -9.28 30.74
C GLU A 317 -3.98 -9.55 29.41
N LYS A 318 -4.66 -9.36 28.28
CA LYS A 318 -4.07 -9.60 26.95
C LYS A 318 -2.93 -8.64 26.65
N THR A 319 -3.04 -7.37 27.07
CA THR A 319 -1.97 -6.39 26.91
C THR A 319 -0.73 -6.78 27.72
N ALA A 320 -0.91 -7.26 28.95
CA ALA A 320 0.17 -7.75 29.79
C ALA A 320 0.82 -9.02 29.22
N GLU A 321 0.04 -9.93 28.65
CA GLU A 321 0.52 -11.13 27.96
C GLU A 321 1.41 -10.76 26.77
N PHE A 322 0.96 -9.84 25.90
CA PHE A 322 1.75 -9.38 24.75
C PHE A 322 3.04 -8.68 25.18
N GLU A 323 3.00 -7.87 26.24
CA GLU A 323 4.17 -7.17 26.76
C GLU A 323 5.18 -8.14 27.39
N THR A 324 4.71 -9.15 28.12
CA THR A 324 5.57 -10.21 28.68
C THR A 324 6.25 -11.00 27.57
N HIS A 325 5.50 -11.36 26.53
CA HIS A 325 6.04 -12.06 25.36
C HIS A 325 7.14 -11.24 24.66
N ARG A 326 6.89 -9.95 24.44
CA ARG A 326 7.84 -9.01 23.84
C ARG A 326 9.14 -8.93 24.64
N GLN A 327 9.05 -8.75 25.96
CA GLN A 327 10.22 -8.66 26.84
C GLN A 327 11.03 -9.96 26.82
N LYS A 328 10.37 -11.12 26.87
CA LYS A 328 11.01 -12.42 26.77
C LYS A 328 11.78 -12.57 25.45
N GLN A 329 11.18 -12.22 24.32
CA GLN A 329 11.84 -12.28 23.01
C GLN A 329 13.09 -11.39 22.94
N MET A 330 13.01 -10.17 23.48
CA MET A 330 14.15 -9.26 23.55
C MET A 330 15.29 -9.83 24.40
N GLN A 331 14.96 -10.42 25.56
CA GLN A 331 15.94 -11.03 26.45
C GLN A 331 16.62 -12.23 25.79
N GLU A 332 15.85 -13.16 25.21
CA GLU A 332 16.38 -14.34 24.51
C GLU A 332 17.27 -13.94 23.32
N TYR A 333 16.95 -12.83 22.65
CA TYR A 333 17.80 -12.28 21.60
C TYR A 333 19.12 -11.73 22.17
N ALA A 334 19.06 -10.94 23.25
CA ALA A 334 20.25 -10.38 23.88
C ALA A 334 21.22 -11.47 24.37
N GLU A 335 20.70 -12.54 24.98
CA GLU A 335 21.48 -13.70 25.42
C GLU A 335 22.17 -14.39 24.24
N ARG A 336 21.43 -14.64 23.15
CA ARG A 336 21.98 -15.24 21.91
C ARG A 336 23.05 -14.37 21.28
N LYS A 337 22.84 -13.05 21.22
CA LYS A 337 23.80 -12.09 20.67
C LYS A 337 25.09 -12.06 21.48
N THR A 338 25.00 -12.00 22.81
CA THR A 338 26.17 -12.08 23.70
C THR A 338 26.93 -13.39 23.54
N ALA A 339 26.22 -14.53 23.48
CA ALA A 339 26.84 -15.83 23.28
C ALA A 339 27.59 -15.92 21.93
N SER A 340 27.00 -15.40 20.84
CA SER A 340 27.65 -15.38 19.52
C SER A 340 28.90 -14.49 19.47
N LEU A 341 28.89 -13.38 20.21
CA LEU A 341 30.06 -12.50 20.32
C LEU A 341 31.17 -13.14 21.16
N ALA A 342 30.81 -13.89 22.21
CA ALA A 342 31.77 -14.63 23.03
C ALA A 342 32.42 -15.80 22.27
N SER A 343 31.70 -16.48 21.38
CA SER A 343 32.24 -17.58 20.57
C SER A 343 33.12 -17.15 19.39
N LYS A 344 33.16 -15.85 19.08
CA LYS A 344 33.97 -15.26 17.98
C LYS A 344 35.28 -14.64 18.48
N LYS A 345 35.49 -14.58 19.80
CA LYS A 345 36.76 -14.22 20.44
C LYS A 345 37.50 -15.50 20.79
#